data_AF-A0A453IF39-F1
#
_entry.id   AF-A0A453IF39-F1
#
_cell.length_a   1.000
_cell.length_b   1.000
_cell.length_c   1.000
_cell.angle_alpha   90.00
_cell.angle_beta   90.00
_cell.angle_gamma   90.00
#
_symmetry.space_group_name_H-M   'P 1'
#
loop_
_entity.id
_entity.type
_entity.pdbx_description
1 polymer ?
#
loop_
_entity_poly.entity_id
_entity_poly.type
_entity_poly.pdbx_seq_one_letter_code
_entity_poly.pdbx_strand_id
1 'polypeptide(L)'
;MRLLTALHSSALGDHSGMKATYSRTKNFFYWPGMKKEIEQFVTECPVCQKNKGEHCHSPGLLDPLHVPDMAWTHLSMDFVEGLPKSNGKEIIFVVVRVKLHALAHAIHIYCNTPSHV
;
A
#
# COMPACT_ATOMS: atom_id res chain seq x y z
N MET A 1 -26.27 -0.63 -23.63
CA MET A 1 -25.20 -0.12 -22.74
C MET A 1 -25.38 1.30 -22.18
N ARG A 2 -26.25 2.18 -22.71
CA ARG A 2 -26.44 3.54 -22.15
C ARG A 2 -26.99 3.58 -20.71
N LEU A 3 -27.81 2.59 -20.35
CA LEU A 3 -28.43 2.49 -19.02
C LEU A 3 -27.41 2.24 -17.90
N LEU A 4 -26.48 1.30 -18.11
CA LEU A 4 -25.43 1.02 -17.13
C LEU A 4 -24.48 2.21 -16.97
N THR A 5 -24.10 2.86 -18.07
CA THR A 5 -23.32 4.11 -18.03
C THR A 5 -24.03 5.20 -17.24
N ALA A 6 -25.35 5.37 -17.41
CA ALA A 6 -26.12 6.38 -16.69
C ALA A 6 -26.26 6.08 -15.18
N LEU A 7 -26.28 4.82 -14.77
CA LEU A 7 -26.43 4.43 -13.36
C LEU A 7 -25.09 4.23 -12.62
N HIS A 8 -24.00 4.04 -13.37
CA HIS A 8 -22.66 3.79 -12.83
C HIS A 8 -21.72 4.99 -12.97
N SER A 9 -21.65 5.61 -14.15
CA SER A 9 -20.69 6.69 -14.48
C SER A 9 -21.28 8.10 -14.34
N SER A 10 -22.53 8.23 -13.90
CA SER A 10 -23.13 9.54 -13.62
C SER A 10 -22.76 10.05 -12.23
N ALA A 11 -23.08 11.31 -11.94
CA ALA A 11 -22.95 11.89 -10.60
C ALA A 11 -23.72 11.09 -9.52
N LEU A 12 -24.79 10.38 -9.89
CA LEU A 12 -25.52 9.49 -8.99
C LEU A 12 -24.82 8.14 -8.79
N GLY A 13 -24.11 7.69 -9.83
CA GLY A 13 -23.39 6.43 -9.87
C GLY A 13 -22.05 6.48 -9.17
N ASP A 14 -21.34 7.59 -9.29
CA ASP A 14 -20.00 7.89 -8.73
C ASP A 14 -19.02 6.71 -8.85
N HIS A 15 -19.06 5.97 -9.97
CA HIS A 15 -18.23 4.79 -10.19
C HIS A 15 -18.31 3.75 -9.05
N SER A 16 -19.47 3.67 -8.40
CA SER A 16 -19.70 2.78 -7.27
C SER A 16 -19.53 1.32 -7.67
N GLY A 17 -19.08 0.49 -6.71
CA GLY A 17 -18.85 -0.93 -6.94
C GLY A 17 -20.10 -1.72 -7.39
N MET A 18 -19.88 -2.97 -7.80
CA MET A 18 -20.91 -3.84 -8.39
C MET A 18 -22.19 -3.92 -7.55
N LYS A 19 -22.08 -4.12 -6.23
CA LYS A 19 -23.26 -4.25 -5.34
C LYS A 19 -24.15 -3.00 -5.35
N ALA A 20 -23.54 -1.82 -5.28
CA ALA A 20 -24.25 -0.55 -5.29
C ALA A 20 -24.92 -0.31 -6.65
N THR A 21 -24.18 -0.54 -7.75
CA THR A 21 -24.71 -0.44 -9.11
C THR A 21 -25.87 -1.42 -9.33
N TYR A 22 -25.75 -2.67 -8.86
CA TYR A 22 -26.81 -3.67 -8.94
C TYR A 22 -28.06 -3.26 -8.16
N SER A 23 -27.89 -2.79 -6.92
CA SER A 23 -29.02 -2.37 -6.09
C SER A 23 -29.79 -1.21 -6.71
N ARG A 24 -29.10 -0.23 -7.31
CA ARG A 24 -29.74 0.90 -7.99
C ARG A 24 -30.49 0.45 -9.23
N THR A 25 -29.87 -0.38 -10.07
CA THR A 25 -30.50 -0.86 -11.31
C THR A 25 -31.74 -1.70 -11.02
N LYS A 26 -31.68 -2.57 -10.01
CA LYS A 26 -32.80 -3.44 -9.60
C LYS A 26 -34.06 -2.67 -9.17
N ASN A 27 -33.92 -1.42 -8.72
CA ASN A 27 -35.07 -0.60 -8.29
C ASN A 27 -35.96 -0.16 -9.46
N PHE A 28 -35.41 -0.09 -10.68
CA PHE A 28 -36.12 0.45 -11.84
C PHE A 28 -36.25 -0.56 -12.99
N PHE A 29 -35.35 -1.54 -13.07
CA PHE A 29 -35.25 -2.43 -14.21
C PHE A 29 -34.96 -3.87 -13.77
N TYR A 30 -35.39 -4.81 -14.60
CA TYR A 30 -35.07 -6.22 -14.46
C TYR A 30 -34.90 -6.86 -15.84
N TRP A 31 -33.88 -7.71 -15.97
CA TRP A 31 -33.71 -8.58 -17.12
C TRP A 31 -32.94 -9.86 -16.75
N PRO A 32 -33.13 -10.97 -17.48
CA PRO A 32 -32.34 -12.18 -17.31
C PRO A 32 -30.85 -11.89 -17.54
N GLY A 33 -29.97 -12.32 -16.62
CA GLY A 33 -28.53 -12.07 -16.75
C GLY A 33 -28.03 -10.71 -16.24
N MET A 34 -28.93 -9.83 -15.75
CA MET A 34 -28.60 -8.48 -15.26
C MET A 34 -27.39 -8.41 -14.33
N LYS A 35 -27.29 -9.32 -13.37
CA LYS A 35 -26.17 -9.33 -12.40
C LYS A 35 -24.82 -9.53 -13.12
N LYS A 36 -24.76 -10.47 -14.07
CA LYS A 36 -23.54 -10.81 -14.81
C LYS A 36 -23.12 -9.65 -15.73
N GLU A 37 -24.08 -9.03 -16.41
CA GLU A 37 -23.80 -7.86 -17.26
C GLU A 37 -23.32 -6.65 -16.45
N ILE A 38 -23.91 -6.38 -15.28
CA ILE A 38 -23.47 -5.30 -14.39
C ILE A 38 -22.08 -5.57 -13.85
N GLU A 39 -21.79 -6.81 -13.45
CA GLU A 39 -20.47 -7.21 -12.96
C GLU A 39 -19.41 -7.03 -14.04
N GLN A 40 -19.67 -7.48 -15.27
CA GLN A 40 -18.76 -7.29 -16.39
C GLN A 40 -18.52 -5.81 -16.67
N PHE A 41 -19.59 -5.00 -16.75
CA PHE A 41 -19.50 -3.56 -17.00
C PHE A 41 -18.67 -2.81 -15.95
N VAL A 42 -18.88 -3.11 -14.66
CA VAL A 42 -18.12 -2.47 -13.56
C VAL A 42 -16.67 -2.94 -13.54
N THR A 43 -16.42 -4.20 -13.90
CA THR A 43 -15.05 -4.76 -13.98
C THR A 43 -14.26 -4.15 -15.13
N GLU A 44 -14.90 -3.88 -16.27
CA GLU A 44 -14.28 -3.24 -17.44
C GLU A 44 -14.14 -1.71 -17.30
N CYS A 45 -14.65 -1.11 -16.21
CA CYS A 45 -14.61 0.34 -16.02
C CYS A 45 -13.19 0.84 -15.68
N PRO A 46 -12.55 1.68 -16.51
CA PRO A 46 -11.16 2.12 -16.28
C PRO A 46 -11.00 3.01 -15.06
N VAL A 47 -12.02 3.78 -14.69
CA VAL A 47 -11.99 4.64 -13.48
C VAL A 47 -12.04 3.77 -12.23
N CYS A 48 -12.93 2.79 -12.19
CA CYS A 48 -13.00 1.85 -11.07
C CYS A 48 -11.72 1.01 -10.93
N GLN A 49 -11.12 0.58 -12.05
CA GLN A 49 -9.87 -0.18 -12.02
C GLN A 49 -8.68 0.63 -11.50
N LYS A 50 -8.63 1.93 -11.80
CA LYS A 50 -7.58 2.83 -11.27
C LYS A 50 -7.77 3.20 -9.81
N ASN A 51 -9.02 3.39 -9.37
CA ASN A 51 -9.32 3.83 -8.01
C ASN A 51 -9.49 2.68 -7.01
N LYS A 52 -9.79 1.46 -7.45
CA LYS A 52 -9.77 0.31 -6.56
C LYS A 52 -8.32 0.03 -6.19
N GLY A 53 -7.98 0.32 -4.93
CA GLY A 53 -6.77 -0.22 -4.35
C GLY A 53 -6.74 -1.73 -4.53
N GLU A 54 -5.56 -2.28 -4.81
CA GLU A 54 -5.37 -3.72 -4.81
C GLU A 54 -5.88 -4.26 -3.48
N HIS A 55 -6.93 -5.07 -3.53
CA HIS A 55 -7.22 -6.00 -2.45
C HIS A 55 -6.22 -7.16 -2.61
N CYS A 56 -4.92 -6.84 -2.55
CA CYS A 56 -3.92 -7.86 -2.35
C CYS A 56 -4.28 -8.60 -1.08
N HIS A 57 -4.16 -9.92 -1.12
CA HIS A 57 -4.13 -10.70 0.11
C HIS A 57 -3.16 -10.03 1.07
N SER A 58 -3.48 -10.06 2.37
CA SER A 58 -2.54 -9.61 3.41
C SER A 58 -1.17 -10.12 3.00
N PRO A 59 -0.14 -9.25 2.91
CA PRO A 59 1.22 -9.73 2.63
C PRO A 59 1.45 -10.92 3.55
N GLY A 60 1.87 -12.05 2.98
CA GLY A 60 2.01 -13.30 3.72
C GLY A 60 2.85 -13.11 4.98
N LEU A 61 2.92 -14.13 5.85
CA LEU A 61 3.83 -14.02 7.01
C LEU A 61 5.20 -13.55 6.53
N LEU A 62 5.66 -12.43 7.11
CA LEU A 62 7.00 -11.92 6.87
C LEU A 62 7.97 -13.06 7.22
N ASP A 63 8.78 -13.47 6.27
CA ASP A 63 9.79 -14.49 6.50
C ASP A 63 10.86 -13.89 7.43
N PRO A 64 10.99 -14.38 8.68
CA PRO A 64 11.96 -13.82 9.61
C PRO A 64 13.37 -14.10 9.10
N LEU A 65 14.25 -13.10 9.22
CA LEU A 65 15.68 -13.27 8.94
C LEU A 65 16.24 -14.43 9.77
N HIS A 66 17.01 -15.30 9.11
CA HIS A 66 17.74 -16.38 9.77
C HIS A 66 18.61 -15.82 10.90
N VAL A 67 18.61 -16.52 12.03
CA VAL A 67 19.43 -16.11 13.18
C VAL A 67 20.91 -16.36 12.84
N PRO A 68 21.80 -15.38 13.03
CA PRO A 68 23.22 -15.55 12.74
C PRO A 68 23.86 -16.61 13.64
N ASP A 69 24.59 -17.55 13.05
CA ASP A 69 25.36 -18.57 13.78
C ASP A 69 26.58 -18.00 14.51
N MET A 70 27.08 -16.83 14.09
CA MET A 70 28.28 -16.22 14.64
C MET A 70 28.11 -14.71 14.88
N ALA A 71 28.82 -14.22 15.90
CA ALA A 71 28.98 -12.80 16.15
C ALA A 71 29.50 -12.06 14.89
N TRP A 72 28.91 -10.90 14.57
CA TRP A 72 29.34 -9.98 13.50
C TRP A 72 29.05 -10.39 12.06
N THR A 73 28.26 -11.44 11.82
CA THR A 73 27.90 -11.86 10.45
C THR A 73 26.74 -11.07 9.85
N HIS A 74 25.88 -10.48 10.67
CA HIS A 74 24.73 -9.68 10.24
C HIS A 74 24.73 -8.30 10.89
N LEU A 75 24.70 -7.28 10.02
CA LEU A 75 24.60 -5.85 10.37
C LEU A 75 23.38 -5.30 9.63
N SER A 76 22.52 -4.58 10.35
CA SER A 76 21.44 -3.79 9.77
C SER A 76 21.82 -2.32 9.86
N MET A 77 21.56 -1.57 8.80
CA MET A 77 21.91 -0.16 8.67
C MET A 77 20.68 0.61 8.21
N ASP A 78 20.41 1.76 8.82
CA ASP A 78 19.27 2.61 8.47
C ASP A 78 19.61 4.11 8.63
N PHE A 79 18.86 4.96 7.95
CA PHE A 79 18.97 6.42 8.04
C PHE A 79 17.67 7.00 8.60
N VAL A 80 17.78 7.73 9.71
CA VAL A 80 16.67 8.53 10.23
C VAL A 80 16.86 9.97 9.76
N GLU A 81 15.98 10.41 8.87
CA GLU A 81 15.98 11.75 8.27
C GLU A 81 14.83 12.62 8.82
N GLY A 82 14.84 13.92 8.51
CA GLY A 82 13.78 14.86 8.88
C GLY A 82 13.77 15.25 10.36
N LEU A 83 14.91 15.12 11.05
CA LEU A 83 15.05 15.52 12.45
C LEU A 83 15.30 17.03 12.57
N PRO A 84 14.97 17.68 13.70
CA PRO A 84 15.38 19.05 13.94
C PRO A 84 16.91 19.18 13.86
N LYS A 85 17.40 20.20 13.16
CA LYS A 85 18.84 20.43 13.00
C LYS A 85 19.51 20.62 14.36
N SER A 86 20.52 19.80 14.63
CA SER A 86 21.41 19.94 15.79
C SER A 86 22.84 20.08 15.29
N ASN A 87 23.47 21.23 15.55
CA ASN A 87 24.82 21.55 15.06
C ASN A 87 25.01 21.36 13.54
N GLY A 88 23.99 21.68 12.74
CA GLY A 88 24.01 21.54 11.28
C GLY A 88 23.78 20.11 10.76
N LYS A 89 23.48 19.16 11.65
CA LYS A 89 23.20 17.76 11.30
C LYS A 89 21.72 17.45 11.42
N GLU A 90 21.20 16.70 10.46
CA GLU A 90 19.76 16.37 10.32
C GLU A 90 19.50 14.87 10.19
N ILE A 91 20.57 14.08 10.02
CA ILE A 91 20.49 12.66 9.71
C ILE A 91 21.22 11.87 10.79
N ILE A 92 20.55 10.83 11.29
CA ILE A 92 21.16 9.83 12.16
C ILE A 92 21.37 8.57 11.33
N PHE A 93 22.62 8.15 11.19
CA PHE A 93 22.95 6.83 10.67
C PHE A 93 22.94 5.81 11.81
N VAL A 94 22.07 4.83 11.72
CA VAL A 94 21.87 3.79 12.72
C VAL A 94 22.50 2.50 12.21
N VAL A 95 23.49 1.99 12.94
CA VAL A 95 24.04 0.64 12.70
C VAL A 95 23.66 -0.26 13.85
N VAL A 96 22.86 -1.29 13.58
CA VAL A 96 22.41 -2.28 14.55
C VAL A 96 23.10 -3.61 14.29
N ARG A 97 23.72 -4.15 15.34
CA ARG A 97 24.22 -5.53 15.32
C ARG A 97 23.10 -6.50 15.66
N VAL A 98 22.82 -7.44 14.77
CA VAL A 98 21.89 -8.54 15.03
C VAL A 98 22.63 -9.63 15.81
N LYS A 99 22.25 -9.86 17.07
CA LYS A 99 22.85 -10.90 17.93
C LYS A 99 21.91 -12.10 18.11
N LEU A 100 22.51 -13.28 18.21
CA LEU A 100 21.91 -14.59 18.54
C LEU A 100 21.01 -14.57 19.79
N HIS A 101 21.28 -13.69 20.76
CA HIS A 101 20.46 -13.48 21.96
C HIS A 101 20.02 -12.02 22.03
N ALA A 102 18.89 -11.67 21.41
CA ALA A 102 17.99 -10.52 21.65
C ALA A 102 18.55 -9.11 21.98
N LEU A 103 19.87 -8.89 21.89
CA LEU A 103 20.54 -7.67 22.32
C LEU A 103 21.04 -6.93 21.08
N ALA A 104 20.25 -5.95 20.66
CA ALA A 104 20.67 -4.95 19.68
C ALA A 104 21.59 -3.93 20.37
N HIS A 105 22.81 -3.76 19.86
CA HIS A 105 23.63 -2.60 20.18
C HIS A 105 23.56 -1.67 18.97
N ALA A 106 23.01 -0.47 19.17
CA ALA A 106 22.92 0.55 18.14
C ALA A 106 24.07 1.55 18.30
N ILE A 107 24.82 1.78 17.23
CA ILE A 107 25.79 2.87 17.16
C ILE A 107 25.14 3.98 16.33
N HIS A 108 25.00 5.15 16.94
CA HIS A 108 24.50 6.35 16.26
C HIS A 108 25.66 7.18 15.76
N ILE A 109 25.75 7.36 14.45
CA ILE A 109 26.73 8.25 13.82
C ILE A 109 25.96 9.45 13.27
N TYR A 110 26.33 10.65 13.72
CA TYR A 110 25.76 11.89 13.23
C TYR A 110 26.51 12.36 11.98
N CYS A 111 25.88 12.21 10.81
CA CYS A 111 26.43 12.69 9.54
C CYS A 111 26.00 14.14 9.27
N ASN A 112 26.90 14.93 8.68
CA ASN A 112 26.49 16.15 8.00
C ASN A 112 25.68 15.75 6.77
N THR A 113 24.68 16.57 6.42
CA THR A 113 24.08 16.48 5.08
C THR A 113 25.22 16.56 4.05
N PRO A 114 25.33 15.62 3.09
CA PRO A 114 26.14 15.88 1.92
C PRO A 114 25.52 17.11 1.28
N SER A 115 26.29 18.19 1.11
CA SER A 115 25.90 19.25 0.21
C SER A 115 25.63 18.59 -1.13
N HIS A 116 24.35 18.50 -1.52
CA HIS A 116 23.96 18.10 -2.87
C HIS A 116 24.81 18.90 -3.86
N VAL A 117 25.65 18.20 -4.61
CA VAL A 117 26.24 18.67 -5.87
C VAL A 117 25.43 18.03 -6.98
#